data_AF-A0A7J6SD06-F1
#
_entry.id   AF-A0A7J6SD06-F1
#
_cell.length_a   1.000
_cell.length_b   1.000
_cell.length_c   1.000
_cell.angle_alpha   90.00
_cell.angle_beta   90.00
_cell.angle_gamma   90.00
#
_symmetry.space_group_name_H-M   'P 1'
#
loop_
_entity.id
_entity.type
_entity.pdbx_description
1 polymer ?
#
loop_
_entity_poly.entity_id
_entity_poly.type
_entity_poly.pdbx_seq_one_letter_code
_entity_poly.pdbx_strand_id
1 'polypeptide(L)'
;QLREHYEEVIASHVRKIEELRKGNSKLREKLKEREEDLSSLTGQLANKLSASEKDIAKRVKGELDEKLKAYEAKVAEKEKEFKAQLKQKGQQIVAQQREISDVRRELEKTREDLRSSEALVKEHLQTISEQNARIDELIAECERLMKEGVAHAALCPTTLEETMGENPSRRQSLRVSRSSSRRASVESAATRRSSVASVKPFEQRFRFTFTVPNISDKIERYQKGRPYLSEEVNDITGLEFAQVEFFPREDITSRDGWCAIKLRVPNRTKVRWSVTISRQQKGPRVDVFEESLWWCRYGLLWANFCPVSALLSEGGNNDDSNDDLLVTVEVHSARVIEDGDISDAES
;
A
#
# COMPACT_ATOMS: atom_id res chain seq x y z
N GLN A 1 -32.63 91.66 -76.54
CA GLN A 1 -32.25 90.30 -77.00
C GLN A 1 -31.29 89.61 -76.04
N LEU A 2 -29.97 89.89 -76.05
CA LEU A 2 -29.03 89.15 -75.17
C LEU A 2 -29.33 89.31 -73.66
N ARG A 3 -29.66 90.53 -73.23
CA ARG A 3 -30.04 90.84 -71.85
C ARG A 3 -31.31 90.09 -71.40
N GLU A 4 -32.35 90.11 -72.22
CA GLU A 4 -33.64 89.44 -71.92
C GLU A 4 -33.45 87.93 -71.79
N HIS A 5 -32.64 87.33 -72.67
CA HIS A 5 -32.29 85.91 -72.57
C HIS A 5 -31.59 85.57 -71.24
N TYR A 6 -30.63 86.39 -70.80
CA TYR A 6 -29.98 86.20 -69.50
C TYR A 6 -30.96 86.40 -68.33
N GLU A 7 -31.88 87.36 -68.41
CA GLU A 7 -32.90 87.59 -67.37
C GLU A 7 -33.84 86.38 -67.23
N GLU A 8 -34.28 85.77 -68.33
CA GLU A 8 -35.09 84.54 -68.31
C GLU A 8 -34.34 83.34 -67.71
N VAL A 9 -33.07 83.15 -68.11
CA VAL A 9 -32.22 82.08 -67.59
C VAL A 9 -31.98 82.25 -66.08
N ILE A 10 -31.69 83.48 -65.63
CA ILE A 10 -31.54 83.80 -64.21
C ILE A 10 -32.85 83.51 -63.46
N ALA A 11 -34.00 83.96 -63.96
CA ALA A 11 -35.30 83.69 -63.32
C ALA A 11 -35.64 82.19 -63.25
N SER A 12 -35.27 81.41 -64.27
CA SER A 12 -35.40 79.96 -64.26
C SER A 12 -34.52 79.31 -63.18
N HIS A 13 -33.24 79.70 -63.10
CA HIS A 13 -32.32 79.19 -62.08
C HIS A 13 -32.76 79.58 -60.67
N VAL A 14 -33.24 80.80 -60.46
CA VAL A 14 -33.76 81.26 -59.16
C VAL A 14 -34.94 80.41 -58.72
N ARG A 15 -35.92 80.17 -59.61
CA ARG A 15 -37.03 79.24 -59.33
C ARG A 15 -36.54 77.85 -58.97
N LYS A 16 -35.54 77.34 -59.68
CA LYS A 16 -34.98 76.01 -59.39
C LYS A 16 -34.30 75.95 -58.02
N ILE A 17 -33.56 76.99 -57.66
CA ILE A 17 -32.92 77.11 -56.33
C ILE A 17 -33.98 77.13 -55.24
N GLU A 18 -35.10 77.84 -55.42
CA GLU A 18 -36.20 77.87 -54.46
C GLU A 18 -36.89 76.52 -54.29
N GLU A 19 -37.16 75.80 -55.39
CA GLU A 19 -37.68 74.42 -55.34
C GLU A 19 -36.75 73.49 -54.57
N LEU A 20 -35.45 73.55 -54.86
CA LEU A 20 -34.44 72.74 -54.17
C LEU A 20 -34.34 73.10 -52.68
N ARG A 21 -34.44 74.39 -52.32
CA ARG A 21 -34.49 74.83 -50.91
C ARG A 21 -35.72 74.28 -50.19
N LYS A 22 -36.90 74.34 -50.82
CA LYS A 22 -38.14 73.75 -50.26
C LYS A 22 -38.02 72.23 -50.10
N GLY A 23 -37.45 71.54 -51.09
CA GLY A 23 -37.20 70.10 -51.03
C GLY A 23 -36.24 69.72 -49.90
N ASN A 24 -35.13 70.46 -49.75
CA ASN A 24 -34.15 70.24 -48.69
C ASN A 24 -34.74 70.50 -47.30
N SER A 25 -35.58 71.55 -47.15
CA SER A 25 -36.31 71.81 -45.91
C SER A 25 -37.20 70.63 -45.51
N LYS A 26 -37.99 70.08 -46.45
CA LYS A 26 -38.84 68.90 -46.20
C LYS A 26 -38.03 67.64 -45.85
N LEU A 27 -36.88 67.45 -46.50
CA LEU A 27 -36.01 66.30 -46.20
C LEU A 27 -35.39 66.41 -44.81
N ARG A 28 -34.98 67.61 -44.38
CA ARG A 28 -34.46 67.84 -43.02
C ARG A 28 -35.51 67.59 -41.95
N GLU A 29 -36.75 67.99 -42.19
CA GLU A 29 -37.87 67.71 -41.28
C GLU A 29 -38.13 66.20 -41.14
N LYS A 30 -38.19 65.47 -42.26
CA LYS A 30 -38.30 64.01 -42.24
C LYS A 30 -37.10 63.32 -41.58
N LEU A 31 -35.89 63.83 -41.79
CA LEU A 31 -34.70 63.31 -41.12
C LEU A 31 -34.84 63.45 -39.60
N LYS A 32 -35.27 64.62 -39.13
CA LYS A 32 -35.48 64.89 -37.71
C LYS A 32 -36.56 63.98 -37.10
N GLU A 33 -37.69 63.80 -37.79
CA GLU A 33 -38.74 62.86 -37.37
C GLU A 33 -38.21 61.42 -37.25
N ARG A 34 -37.40 60.97 -38.21
CA ARG A 34 -36.77 59.64 -38.16
C ARG A 34 -35.73 59.52 -37.05
N GLU A 35 -34.97 60.57 -36.74
CA GLU A 35 -34.04 60.59 -35.62
C GLU A 35 -34.77 60.49 -34.27
N GLU A 36 -35.91 61.18 -34.12
CA GLU A 36 -36.78 61.11 -32.94
C GLU A 36 -37.38 59.71 -32.78
N ASP A 37 -37.89 59.11 -33.87
CA ASP A 37 -38.40 57.72 -33.88
C ASP A 37 -37.32 56.71 -33.48
N LEU A 38 -36.11 56.83 -34.05
CA LEU A 38 -34.97 55.94 -33.74
C LEU A 38 -34.53 56.09 -32.28
N SER A 39 -34.51 57.31 -31.75
CA SER A 39 -34.19 57.57 -30.35
C SER A 39 -35.23 56.93 -29.41
N SER A 40 -36.53 57.09 -29.72
CA SER A 40 -37.62 56.46 -28.98
C SER A 40 -37.53 54.93 -29.01
N LEU A 41 -37.33 54.34 -30.19
CA LEU A 41 -37.20 52.89 -30.35
C LEU A 41 -35.97 52.34 -29.60
N THR A 42 -34.85 53.04 -29.66
CA THR A 42 -33.63 52.67 -28.92
C THR A 42 -33.88 52.68 -27.42
N GLY A 43 -34.59 53.68 -26.89
CA GLY A 43 -35.00 53.73 -25.48
C GLY A 43 -35.92 52.57 -25.09
N GLN A 44 -36.89 52.21 -25.93
CA GLN A 44 -37.77 51.07 -25.68
C GLN A 44 -37.02 49.73 -25.68
N LEU A 45 -36.09 49.54 -26.61
CA LEU A 45 -35.25 48.34 -26.68
C LEU A 45 -34.33 48.22 -25.45
N ALA A 46 -33.70 49.32 -25.03
CA ALA A 46 -32.87 49.34 -23.83
C ALA A 46 -33.65 48.95 -22.57
N ASN A 47 -34.88 49.47 -22.42
CA ASN A 47 -35.75 49.12 -21.29
C ASN A 47 -36.18 47.64 -21.32
N LYS A 48 -36.54 47.11 -22.50
CA LYS A 48 -36.88 45.68 -22.66
C LYS A 48 -35.69 44.77 -22.37
N LEU A 49 -34.49 45.15 -22.83
CA LEU A 49 -33.26 44.42 -22.56
C LEU A 49 -32.99 44.37 -21.06
N SER A 50 -33.03 45.53 -20.38
CA SER A 50 -32.80 45.60 -18.93
C SER A 50 -33.84 44.81 -18.11
N ALA A 51 -35.11 44.82 -18.52
CA ALA A 51 -36.14 44.00 -17.90
C ALA A 51 -35.86 42.50 -18.09
N SER A 52 -35.53 42.08 -19.31
CA SER A 52 -35.19 40.68 -19.62
C SER A 52 -33.95 40.20 -18.87
N GLU A 53 -32.92 41.04 -18.73
CA GLU A 53 -31.70 40.73 -17.96
C GLU A 53 -32.02 40.49 -16.48
N LYS A 54 -32.87 41.33 -15.88
CA LYS A 54 -33.31 41.15 -14.49
C LYS A 54 -34.11 39.86 -14.29
N ASP A 55 -34.99 39.52 -15.22
CA ASP A 55 -35.78 38.29 -15.16
C ASP A 55 -34.91 37.03 -15.33
N ILE A 56 -33.95 37.05 -16.25
CA ILE A 56 -32.98 35.97 -16.42
C ILE A 56 -32.13 35.82 -15.16
N ALA A 57 -31.59 36.91 -14.61
CA ALA A 57 -30.80 36.88 -13.39
C ALA A 57 -31.58 36.31 -12.21
N LYS A 58 -32.86 36.69 -12.06
CA LYS A 58 -33.74 36.17 -11.01
C LYS A 58 -34.00 34.67 -11.17
N ARG A 59 -34.23 34.20 -12.41
CA ARG A 59 -34.45 32.77 -12.71
C ARG A 59 -33.21 31.93 -12.42
N VAL A 60 -32.06 32.35 -12.97
CA VAL A 60 -30.77 31.66 -12.77
C VAL A 60 -30.42 31.59 -11.28
N LYS A 61 -30.63 32.69 -10.54
CA LYS A 61 -30.43 32.69 -9.08
C LYS A 61 -31.34 31.68 -8.38
N GLY A 62 -32.63 31.62 -8.73
CA GLY A 62 -33.56 30.65 -8.16
C GLY A 62 -33.14 29.20 -8.42
N GLU A 63 -32.76 28.86 -9.66
CA GLU A 63 -32.29 27.52 -10.02
C GLU A 63 -30.99 27.14 -9.29
N LEU A 64 -30.08 28.09 -9.09
CA LEU A 64 -28.85 27.87 -8.31
C LEU A 64 -29.15 27.64 -6.83
N ASP A 65 -30.04 28.43 -6.23
CA ASP A 65 -30.45 28.28 -4.83
C ASP A 65 -31.15 26.92 -4.59
N GLU A 66 -31.97 26.46 -5.53
CA GLU A 66 -32.60 25.13 -5.47
C GLU A 66 -31.58 24.00 -5.58
N LYS A 67 -30.63 24.09 -6.53
CA LYS A 67 -29.55 23.11 -6.67
C LYS A 67 -28.67 23.08 -5.42
N LEU A 68 -28.33 24.24 -4.86
CA LEU A 68 -27.52 24.35 -3.65
C LEU A 68 -28.21 23.65 -2.48
N LYS A 69 -29.49 23.94 -2.23
CA LYS A 69 -30.29 23.26 -1.20
C LYS A 69 -30.36 21.74 -1.41
N ALA A 70 -30.51 21.27 -2.65
CA ALA A 70 -30.51 19.85 -2.95
C ALA A 70 -29.15 19.18 -2.66
N TYR A 71 -28.03 19.86 -2.96
CA TYR A 71 -26.70 19.37 -2.60
C TYR A 71 -26.47 19.36 -1.09
N GLU A 72 -26.87 20.41 -0.37
CA GLU A 72 -26.79 20.48 1.10
C GLU A 72 -27.58 19.34 1.76
N ALA A 73 -28.78 19.04 1.26
CA ALA A 73 -29.58 17.92 1.75
C ALA A 73 -28.89 16.56 1.54
N LYS A 74 -28.29 16.34 0.36
CA LYS A 74 -27.52 15.11 0.05
C LYS A 74 -26.29 14.98 0.95
N VAL A 75 -25.58 16.07 1.21
CA VAL A 75 -24.43 16.08 2.12
C VAL A 75 -24.87 15.75 3.54
N ALA A 76 -25.95 16.37 4.04
CA ALA A 76 -26.48 16.08 5.36
C ALA A 76 -26.97 14.63 5.53
N GLU A 77 -27.54 14.03 4.48
CA GLU A 77 -27.92 12.62 4.46
C GLU A 77 -26.68 11.71 4.55
N LYS A 78 -25.65 11.97 3.74
CA LYS A 78 -24.39 11.22 3.77
C LYS A 78 -23.67 11.36 5.10
N GLU A 79 -23.71 12.53 5.72
CA GLU A 79 -23.13 12.75 7.04
C GLU A 79 -23.84 11.93 8.12
N LYS A 80 -25.18 11.83 8.06
CA LYS A 80 -25.96 10.96 8.95
C LYS A 80 -25.62 9.48 8.73
N GLU A 81 -25.48 9.05 7.48
CA GLU A 81 -25.09 7.69 7.12
C GLU A 81 -23.71 7.34 7.70
N PHE A 82 -22.71 8.19 7.48
CA PHE A 82 -21.36 7.98 8.02
C PHE A 82 -21.33 8.00 9.55
N LYS A 83 -22.07 8.90 10.20
CA LYS A 83 -22.21 8.90 11.67
C LYS A 83 -22.82 7.59 12.20
N ALA A 84 -23.81 7.02 11.51
CA ALA A 84 -24.39 5.74 11.87
C ALA A 84 -23.39 4.58 11.69
N GLN A 85 -22.65 4.56 10.59
CA GLN A 85 -21.60 3.56 10.34
C GLN A 85 -20.48 3.64 11.40
N LEU A 86 -20.03 4.85 11.75
CA LEU A 86 -19.03 5.06 12.80
C LEU A 86 -19.52 4.55 14.16
N LYS A 87 -20.78 4.80 14.52
CA LYS A 87 -21.38 4.28 15.75
C LYS A 87 -21.42 2.75 15.75
N GLN A 88 -21.83 2.14 14.64
CA GLN A 88 -21.86 0.68 14.49
C GLN A 88 -20.46 0.06 14.61
N LYS A 89 -19.46 0.63 13.92
CA LYS A 89 -18.06 0.18 14.00
C LYS A 89 -17.48 0.36 15.40
N GLY A 90 -17.79 1.47 16.07
CA GLY A 90 -17.41 1.69 17.46
C GLY A 90 -17.98 0.62 18.41
N GLN A 91 -19.25 0.23 18.22
CA GLN A 91 -19.86 -0.87 18.98
C GLN A 91 -19.20 -2.22 18.70
N GLN A 92 -18.83 -2.51 17.45
CA GLN A 92 -18.10 -3.73 17.07
C GLN A 92 -16.72 -3.78 17.75
N ILE A 93 -15.97 -2.68 17.75
CA ILE A 93 -14.66 -2.59 18.41
C ILE A 93 -14.80 -2.86 19.91
N VAL A 94 -15.79 -2.25 20.58
CA VAL A 94 -16.03 -2.48 22.01
C VAL A 94 -16.39 -3.94 22.30
N ALA A 95 -17.20 -4.58 21.43
CA ALA A 95 -17.52 -6.00 21.57
C ALA A 95 -16.27 -6.88 21.42
N GLN A 96 -15.44 -6.64 20.39
CA GLN A 96 -14.18 -7.35 20.18
C GLN A 96 -13.18 -7.15 21.33
N GLN A 97 -13.10 -5.94 21.89
CA GLN A 97 -12.24 -5.68 23.05
C GLN A 97 -12.66 -6.48 24.29
N ARG A 98 -13.97 -6.68 24.49
CA ARG A 98 -14.48 -7.53 25.58
C ARG A 98 -14.10 -8.99 25.36
N GLU A 99 -14.32 -9.50 24.16
CA GLU A 99 -13.94 -10.88 23.78
C GLU A 99 -12.44 -11.12 23.97
N ILE A 100 -11.58 -10.19 23.51
CA ILE A 100 -10.14 -10.24 23.74
C ILE A 100 -9.81 -10.25 25.24
N SER A 101 -10.52 -9.45 26.04
CA SER A 101 -10.32 -9.41 27.50
C SER A 101 -10.68 -10.74 28.17
N ASP A 102 -11.77 -11.39 27.74
CA ASP A 102 -12.20 -12.68 28.26
C ASP A 102 -11.22 -13.79 27.87
N VAL A 103 -10.79 -13.86 26.60
CA VAL A 103 -9.77 -14.81 26.15
C VAL A 103 -8.45 -14.62 26.89
N ARG A 104 -8.02 -13.37 27.14
CA ARG A 104 -6.81 -13.10 27.95
C ARG A 104 -6.95 -13.63 29.38
N ARG A 105 -8.13 -13.51 29.99
CA ARG A 105 -8.40 -14.03 31.33
C ARG A 105 -8.33 -15.55 31.36
N GLU A 106 -8.92 -16.22 30.38
CA GLU A 106 -8.84 -17.68 30.25
C GLU A 106 -7.41 -18.15 30.03
N LEU A 107 -6.66 -17.46 29.17
CA LEU A 107 -5.26 -17.76 28.89
C LEU A 107 -4.41 -17.66 30.17
N GLU A 108 -4.61 -16.62 30.99
CA GLU A 108 -3.89 -16.49 32.26
C GLU A 108 -4.24 -17.61 33.25
N LYS A 109 -5.52 -18.02 33.31
CA LYS A 109 -5.92 -19.19 34.11
C LYS A 109 -5.20 -20.46 33.66
N THR A 110 -5.20 -20.74 32.36
CA THR A 110 -4.51 -21.93 31.82
C THR A 110 -2.99 -21.90 32.04
N ARG A 111 -2.37 -20.71 32.04
CA ARG A 111 -0.95 -20.56 32.37
C ARG A 111 -0.67 -20.89 33.83
N GLU A 112 -1.55 -20.48 34.75
CA GLU A 112 -1.40 -20.79 36.17
C GLU A 112 -1.62 -22.27 36.46
N ASP A 113 -2.60 -22.89 35.81
CA ASP A 113 -2.81 -24.34 35.85
C ASP A 113 -1.57 -25.10 35.32
N LEU A 114 -0.97 -24.63 34.23
CA LEU A 114 0.26 -25.19 33.67
C LEU A 114 1.45 -25.05 34.64
N ARG A 115 1.67 -23.88 35.23
CA ARG A 115 2.73 -23.66 36.23
C ARG A 115 2.58 -24.58 37.43
N SER A 116 1.34 -24.77 37.90
CA SER A 116 1.03 -25.68 39.01
C SER A 116 1.34 -27.14 38.64
N SER A 117 0.99 -27.55 37.41
CA SER A 117 1.32 -28.88 36.89
C SER A 117 2.83 -29.07 36.72
N GLU A 118 3.56 -28.07 36.21
CA GLU A 118 5.02 -28.13 36.06
C GLU A 118 5.73 -28.26 37.41
N ALA A 119 5.26 -27.55 38.44
CA ALA A 119 5.77 -27.66 39.80
C ALA A 119 5.58 -29.07 40.37
N LEU A 120 4.39 -29.67 40.19
CA LEU A 120 4.10 -31.04 40.61
C LEU A 120 4.99 -32.07 39.90
N VAL A 121 5.19 -31.91 38.58
CA VAL A 121 6.09 -32.79 37.81
C VAL A 121 7.52 -32.67 38.33
N LYS A 122 7.98 -31.46 38.65
CA LYS A 122 9.31 -31.24 39.21
C LYS A 122 9.50 -31.91 40.58
N GLU A 123 8.49 -31.85 41.45
CA GLU A 123 8.47 -32.55 42.73
C GLU A 123 8.55 -34.07 42.54
N HIS A 124 7.73 -34.64 41.65
CA HIS A 124 7.75 -36.08 41.35
C HIS A 124 9.10 -36.53 40.79
N LEU A 125 9.72 -35.73 39.91
CA LEU A 125 11.06 -36.03 39.38
C LEU A 125 12.13 -36.03 40.48
N GLN A 126 12.02 -35.13 41.45
CA GLN A 126 12.91 -35.12 42.61
C GLN A 126 12.72 -36.38 43.46
N THR A 127 11.48 -36.78 43.76
CA THR A 127 11.19 -38.02 44.51
C THR A 127 11.74 -39.25 43.78
N ILE A 128 11.57 -39.34 42.46
CA ILE A 128 12.13 -40.44 41.66
C ILE A 128 13.66 -40.45 41.73
N SER A 129 14.30 -39.29 41.67
CA SER A 129 15.75 -39.18 41.80
C SER A 129 16.25 -39.67 43.16
N GLU A 130 15.56 -39.32 44.24
CA GLU A 130 15.88 -39.77 45.61
C GLU A 130 15.67 -41.29 45.76
N GLN A 131 14.58 -41.83 45.19
CA GLN A 131 14.33 -43.28 45.17
C GLN A 131 15.40 -44.04 44.40
N ASN A 132 15.83 -43.54 43.23
CA ASN A 132 16.90 -44.14 42.45
C ASN A 132 18.23 -44.15 43.22
N ALA A 133 18.58 -43.05 43.90
CA ALA A 133 19.78 -43.00 44.74
C ALA A 133 19.74 -44.06 45.86
N ARG A 134 18.58 -44.26 46.49
CA ARG A 134 18.38 -45.31 47.51
C ARG A 134 18.47 -46.72 46.93
N ILE A 135 17.98 -46.94 45.72
CA ILE A 135 18.13 -48.22 45.02
C ILE A 135 19.62 -48.49 44.74
N ASP A 136 20.37 -47.49 44.28
CA ASP A 136 21.81 -47.61 44.03
C ASP A 136 22.60 -47.95 45.30
N GLU A 137 22.24 -47.37 46.45
CA GLU A 137 22.81 -47.74 47.77
C GLU A 137 22.53 -49.21 48.13
N LEU A 138 21.30 -49.68 47.92
CA LEU A 138 20.92 -51.08 48.17
C LEU A 138 21.65 -52.05 47.22
N ILE A 139 21.83 -51.67 45.95
CA ILE A 139 22.61 -52.44 44.98
C ILE A 139 24.05 -52.55 45.48
N ALA A 140 24.68 -51.45 45.88
CA ALA A 140 26.04 -51.44 46.39
C ALA A 140 26.19 -52.31 47.67
N GLU A 141 25.21 -52.26 48.56
CA GLU A 141 25.19 -53.09 49.77
C GLU A 141 25.03 -54.59 49.44
N CYS A 142 24.16 -54.94 48.49
CA CYS A 142 24.04 -56.32 48.00
C CYS A 142 25.35 -56.81 47.39
N GLU A 143 26.03 -55.96 46.60
CA GLU A 143 27.34 -56.29 46.03
C GLU A 143 28.41 -56.50 47.12
N ARG A 144 28.39 -55.72 48.20
CA ARG A 144 29.29 -55.90 49.35
C ARG A 144 29.05 -57.24 50.05
N LEU A 145 27.80 -57.55 50.39
CA LEU A 145 27.42 -58.81 51.02
C LEU A 145 27.76 -60.03 50.15
N MET A 146 27.57 -59.93 48.82
CA MET A 146 27.98 -60.98 47.90
C MET A 146 29.50 -61.22 47.93
N LYS A 147 30.32 -60.16 47.97
CA LYS A 147 31.78 -60.29 48.10
C LYS A 147 32.18 -60.95 49.42
N GLU A 148 31.53 -60.59 50.53
CA GLU A 148 31.77 -61.20 51.85
C GLU A 148 31.36 -62.67 51.89
N GLY A 149 30.21 -63.03 51.29
CA GLY A 149 29.76 -64.42 51.17
C GLY A 149 30.74 -65.28 50.37
N VAL A 150 31.26 -64.76 49.25
CA VAL A 150 32.30 -65.44 48.46
C VAL A 150 33.59 -65.61 49.26
N ALA A 151 34.01 -64.58 50.03
CA ALA A 151 35.20 -64.67 50.88
C ALA A 151 35.02 -65.71 52.01
N HIS A 152 33.83 -65.77 52.63
CA HIS A 152 33.52 -66.76 53.65
C HIS A 152 33.47 -68.19 53.09
N ALA A 153 32.91 -68.38 51.88
CA ALA A 153 32.93 -69.66 51.18
C ALA A 153 34.36 -70.15 50.87
N ALA A 154 35.29 -69.24 50.60
CA ALA A 154 36.70 -69.59 50.37
C ALA A 154 37.45 -70.02 51.65
N LEU A 155 36.95 -69.69 52.85
CA LEU A 155 37.57 -70.01 54.15
C LEU A 155 37.03 -71.29 54.81
N CYS A 156 36.00 -71.92 54.25
CA CYS A 156 35.47 -73.21 54.69
C CYS A 156 35.55 -74.25 53.56
N PRO A 157 36.69 -74.95 53.38
CA PRO A 157 36.75 -76.11 52.52
C PRO A 157 36.10 -77.28 53.25
N THR A 158 34.78 -77.43 53.11
CA THR A 158 34.13 -78.70 53.44
C THR A 158 33.96 -79.50 52.16
N THR A 159 34.64 -80.63 52.16
CA THR A 159 34.44 -81.78 51.28
C THR A 159 32.95 -82.13 51.19
N LEU A 160 32.37 -81.94 50.01
CA LEU A 160 31.13 -82.56 49.58
C LEU A 160 31.19 -82.74 48.05
N GLU A 161 32.25 -83.43 47.62
CA GLU A 161 32.13 -84.36 46.51
C GLU A 161 31.24 -85.52 46.96
N GLU A 162 30.48 -86.08 46.02
CA GLU A 162 29.62 -87.26 46.15
C GLU A 162 28.24 -87.01 46.77
N THR A 163 27.29 -86.58 45.93
CA THR A 163 26.25 -87.48 45.39
C THR A 163 25.25 -86.69 44.55
N MET A 164 24.73 -87.38 43.52
CA MET A 164 23.66 -86.98 42.60
C MET A 164 24.13 -86.06 41.46
N GLY A 165 24.11 -86.49 40.20
CA GLY A 165 23.24 -87.47 39.56
C GLY A 165 22.81 -86.86 38.24
N GLU A 166 23.06 -87.58 37.17
CA GLU A 166 22.81 -87.22 35.78
C GLU A 166 21.41 -86.64 35.55
N ASN A 167 21.31 -85.53 34.82
CA ASN A 167 20.11 -85.27 34.01
C ASN A 167 20.38 -84.33 32.81
N PRO A 168 20.74 -84.87 31.64
CA PRO A 168 20.88 -84.11 30.40
C PRO A 168 19.51 -83.97 29.72
N SER A 169 18.58 -83.20 30.27
CA SER A 169 17.30 -82.88 29.59
C SER A 169 16.57 -81.68 30.21
N ARG A 170 17.12 -80.48 30.03
CA ARG A 170 16.33 -79.22 30.12
C ARG A 170 17.02 -77.98 29.54
N ARG A 171 17.87 -78.14 28.51
CA ARG A 171 18.38 -77.02 27.70
C ARG A 171 17.47 -76.77 26.49
N GLN A 172 16.18 -76.50 26.73
CA GLN A 172 15.26 -76.12 25.65
C GLN A 172 14.01 -75.40 26.18
N SER A 173 14.19 -74.31 26.91
CA SER A 173 13.23 -73.21 26.93
C SER A 173 13.90 -72.03 27.65
N LEU A 174 13.61 -70.79 27.23
CA LEU A 174 14.25 -69.54 27.68
C LEU A 174 15.52 -69.12 26.90
N ARG A 175 15.53 -69.37 25.58
CA ARG A 175 16.20 -68.53 24.57
C ARG A 175 15.16 -67.75 23.74
N VAL A 176 14.23 -67.08 24.40
CA VAL A 176 13.34 -66.04 23.85
C VAL A 176 13.02 -65.17 25.06
N SER A 177 13.75 -64.10 25.36
CA SER A 177 13.36 -62.72 24.99
C SER A 177 14.45 -61.73 25.44
N ARG A 178 15.68 -61.88 24.94
CA ARG A 178 16.78 -60.91 25.14
C ARG A 178 17.23 -60.34 23.80
N SER A 179 16.31 -59.71 23.09
CA SER A 179 16.59 -59.02 21.82
C SER A 179 15.50 -58.00 21.48
N SER A 180 15.21 -57.06 22.39
CA SER A 180 14.56 -55.78 22.06
C SER A 180 14.47 -54.88 23.30
N SER A 181 15.58 -54.29 23.75
CA SER A 181 15.58 -52.98 24.44
C SER A 181 17.01 -52.53 24.78
N ARG A 182 17.84 -52.35 23.76
CA ARG A 182 19.17 -51.71 23.89
C ARG A 182 19.53 -51.05 22.56
N ARG A 183 18.72 -50.07 22.15
CA ARG A 183 19.01 -49.07 21.10
C ARG A 183 17.97 -47.96 21.17
N ALA A 184 18.09 -47.13 22.20
CA ALA A 184 17.67 -45.74 22.18
C ALA A 184 18.42 -45.07 23.33
N SER A 185 18.97 -43.89 23.10
CA SER A 185 19.63 -43.03 24.09
C SER A 185 21.09 -43.34 24.42
N VAL A 186 22.00 -43.12 23.46
CA VAL A 186 23.24 -42.34 23.69
C VAL A 186 23.66 -41.72 22.35
N GLU A 187 22.93 -40.73 21.86
CA GLU A 187 23.41 -39.86 20.76
C GLU A 187 22.64 -38.53 20.79
N SER A 188 22.95 -37.66 21.75
CA SER A 188 22.53 -36.25 21.74
C SER A 188 23.25 -35.45 22.82
N ALA A 189 24.58 -35.41 22.79
CA ALA A 189 25.33 -34.50 23.65
C ALA A 189 26.76 -34.22 23.14
N ALA A 190 26.96 -33.88 21.86
CA ALA A 190 28.23 -33.27 21.42
C ALA A 190 28.17 -32.76 19.98
N THR A 191 27.34 -31.78 19.62
CA THR A 191 27.64 -30.83 18.51
C THR A 191 26.70 -29.64 18.59
N ARG A 192 26.96 -28.66 19.46
CA ARG A 192 26.48 -27.28 19.31
C ARG A 192 27.52 -26.30 19.90
N ARG A 193 28.74 -26.34 19.37
CA ARG A 193 29.61 -25.16 19.39
C ARG A 193 29.10 -24.26 18.28
N SER A 194 28.27 -23.30 18.66
CA SER A 194 27.86 -22.16 17.85
C SER A 194 29.12 -21.40 17.43
N SER A 195 29.64 -21.72 16.25
CA SER A 195 30.45 -20.78 15.49
C SER A 195 29.52 -19.65 15.12
N VAL A 196 29.65 -18.52 15.82
CA VAL A 196 29.16 -17.21 15.39
C VAL A 196 29.94 -16.83 14.13
N ALA A 197 29.63 -17.53 13.03
CA ALA A 197 29.95 -17.05 11.72
C ALA A 197 29.08 -15.81 11.54
N SER A 198 29.74 -14.67 11.41
CA SER A 198 29.16 -13.43 10.89
C SER A 198 28.45 -13.77 9.58
N VAL A 199 27.16 -14.10 9.69
CA VAL A 199 26.24 -14.21 8.57
C VAL A 199 26.12 -12.78 8.07
N LYS A 200 26.87 -12.45 7.02
CA LYS A 200 26.55 -11.28 6.23
C LYS A 200 25.06 -11.41 5.88
N PRO A 201 24.20 -10.47 6.30
CA PRO A 201 22.78 -10.55 5.99
C PRO A 201 22.69 -10.70 4.48
N PHE A 202 22.11 -11.82 4.04
CA PHE A 202 21.89 -12.09 2.64
C PHE A 202 20.91 -11.01 2.17
N GLU A 203 21.43 -9.96 1.52
CA GLU A 203 20.63 -8.92 0.87
C GLU A 203 19.88 -9.60 -0.28
N GLN A 204 18.73 -10.20 0.05
CA GLN A 204 17.87 -10.81 -0.94
C GLN A 204 17.23 -9.70 -1.76
N ARG A 205 17.81 -9.44 -2.94
CA ARG A 205 17.28 -8.46 -3.88
C ARG A 205 16.01 -9.01 -4.50
N PHE A 206 14.95 -8.24 -4.40
CA PHE A 206 13.69 -8.55 -5.06
C PHE A 206 13.59 -7.74 -6.35
N ARG A 207 13.37 -8.41 -7.49
CA ARG A 207 13.19 -7.78 -8.80
C ARG A 207 11.82 -8.19 -9.33
N PHE A 208 11.03 -7.19 -9.71
CA PHE A 208 9.79 -7.43 -10.45
C PHE A 208 9.71 -6.53 -11.67
N THR A 209 9.08 -7.05 -12.70
CA THR A 209 9.01 -6.42 -14.02
C THR A 209 7.57 -6.47 -14.49
N PHE A 210 7.08 -5.36 -15.06
CA PHE A 210 5.78 -5.31 -15.70
C PHE A 210 5.86 -4.55 -17.02
N THR A 211 4.94 -4.89 -17.92
CA THR A 211 4.85 -4.30 -19.25
C THR A 211 3.73 -3.28 -19.30
N VAL A 212 4.00 -2.11 -19.86
CA VAL A 212 3.02 -1.06 -20.12
C VAL A 212 2.69 -1.09 -21.61
N PRO A 213 1.52 -1.63 -22.01
CA PRO A 213 1.19 -1.75 -23.42
C PRO A 213 0.79 -0.42 -24.02
N ASN A 214 0.99 -0.28 -25.34
CA ASN A 214 0.64 0.89 -26.14
C ASN A 214 1.11 2.22 -25.51
N ILE A 215 2.41 2.31 -25.21
CA ILE A 215 2.97 3.46 -24.49
C ILE A 215 2.79 4.76 -25.27
N SER A 216 2.86 4.73 -26.60
CA SER A 216 2.69 5.91 -27.44
C SER A 216 1.28 6.49 -27.30
N ASP A 217 0.24 5.64 -27.33
CA ASP A 217 -1.16 6.05 -27.11
C ASP A 217 -1.37 6.63 -25.72
N LYS A 218 -0.74 6.02 -24.70
CA LYS A 218 -0.84 6.49 -23.32
C LYS A 218 -0.18 7.85 -23.12
N ILE A 219 0.99 8.08 -23.72
CA ILE A 219 1.66 9.39 -23.67
C ILE A 219 0.78 10.48 -24.29
N GLU A 220 0.12 10.19 -25.42
CA GLU A 220 -0.73 11.16 -26.11
C GLU A 220 -2.02 11.44 -25.34
N ARG A 221 -2.70 10.39 -24.86
CA ARG A 221 -4.06 10.46 -24.31
C ARG A 221 -4.14 10.64 -22.81
N TYR A 222 -3.16 10.18 -22.04
CA TYR A 222 -3.23 10.35 -20.59
C TYR A 222 -3.12 11.84 -20.24
N GLN A 223 -3.88 12.23 -19.23
CA GLN A 223 -3.76 13.56 -18.63
C GLN A 223 -2.65 13.53 -17.57
N LYS A 224 -2.03 14.69 -17.32
CA LYS A 224 -1.07 14.87 -16.23
C LYS A 224 -1.65 14.36 -14.91
N GLY A 225 -0.86 13.57 -14.19
CA GLY A 225 -1.27 12.95 -12.92
C GLY A 225 -2.06 11.64 -13.07
N ARG A 226 -2.29 11.12 -14.28
CA ARG A 226 -2.93 9.81 -14.48
C ARG A 226 -1.90 8.68 -14.48
N PRO A 227 -1.94 7.75 -13.50
CA PRO A 227 -1.02 6.62 -13.48
C PRO A 227 -1.50 5.44 -14.33
N TYR A 228 -0.55 4.60 -14.72
CA TYR A 228 -0.71 3.19 -15.06
C TYR A 228 -0.20 2.36 -13.89
N LEU A 229 -1.01 1.43 -13.40
CA LEU A 229 -0.72 0.66 -12.19
C LEU A 229 -0.16 -0.72 -12.57
N SER A 230 0.90 -1.15 -11.88
CA SER A 230 1.30 -2.55 -11.87
C SER A 230 0.31 -3.40 -11.06
N GLU A 231 0.39 -4.72 -11.23
CA GLU A 231 -0.17 -5.64 -10.25
C GLU A 231 0.48 -5.41 -8.88
N GLU A 232 -0.27 -5.71 -7.82
CA GLU A 232 0.24 -5.71 -6.46
C GLU A 232 1.09 -6.97 -6.29
N VAL A 233 2.34 -6.77 -5.90
CA VAL A 233 3.28 -7.85 -5.67
C VAL A 233 3.34 -8.09 -4.17
N ASN A 234 2.78 -9.23 -3.76
CA ASN A 234 2.89 -9.74 -2.40
C ASN A 234 4.19 -10.57 -2.28
N ASP A 235 4.65 -10.82 -1.06
CA ASP A 235 5.84 -11.64 -0.76
C ASP A 235 7.21 -11.03 -1.15
N ILE A 236 7.33 -9.70 -1.05
CA ILE A 236 8.64 -9.04 -1.12
C ILE A 236 9.32 -9.14 0.24
N THR A 237 10.55 -9.63 0.31
CA THR A 237 11.28 -9.77 1.58
C THR A 237 11.29 -8.46 2.37
N GLY A 238 10.58 -8.45 3.50
CA GLY A 238 10.47 -7.30 4.40
C GLY A 238 9.31 -6.34 4.12
N LEU A 239 8.42 -6.64 3.16
CA LEU A 239 7.23 -5.85 2.84
C LEU A 239 5.99 -6.75 2.68
N GLU A 240 4.85 -6.28 3.17
CA GLU A 240 3.56 -6.93 2.96
C GLU A 240 3.14 -6.90 1.48
N PHE A 241 3.30 -5.74 0.84
CA PHE A 241 3.03 -5.55 -0.58
C PHE A 241 3.95 -4.48 -1.18
N ALA A 242 4.09 -4.49 -2.50
CA ALA A 242 4.47 -3.29 -3.24
C ALA A 242 3.68 -3.17 -4.55
N GLN A 243 3.44 -1.93 -4.96
CA GLN A 243 2.81 -1.62 -6.24
C GLN A 243 3.50 -0.41 -6.87
N VAL A 244 3.65 -0.44 -8.19
CA VAL A 244 4.25 0.67 -8.94
C VAL A 244 3.16 1.42 -9.68
N GLU A 245 3.18 2.74 -9.53
CA GLU A 245 2.42 3.66 -10.36
C GLU A 245 3.38 4.33 -11.35
N PHE A 246 3.21 4.07 -12.63
CA PHE A 246 3.97 4.73 -13.69
C PHE A 246 3.13 5.86 -14.31
N PHE A 247 3.69 7.05 -14.45
CA PHE A 247 3.02 8.21 -15.03
C PHE A 247 3.68 8.55 -16.37
N PRO A 248 3.10 8.12 -17.51
CA PRO A 248 3.71 8.32 -18.83
C PRO A 248 3.87 9.79 -19.22
N ARG A 249 2.95 10.67 -18.79
CA ARG A 249 2.86 12.09 -19.15
C ARG A 249 2.84 12.98 -17.90
N GLU A 250 3.87 12.84 -17.06
CA GLU A 250 4.05 13.50 -15.77
C GLU A 250 3.06 13.17 -14.63
N ASP A 251 3.59 13.13 -13.40
CA ASP A 251 2.79 13.31 -12.18
C ASP A 251 2.47 14.81 -11.98
N ILE A 252 1.50 15.14 -11.13
CA ILE A 252 1.10 16.53 -10.80
C ILE A 252 2.30 17.40 -10.40
N THR A 253 3.28 16.81 -9.71
CA THR A 253 4.48 17.50 -9.20
C THR A 253 5.67 17.50 -10.17
N SER A 254 5.55 16.84 -11.32
CA SER A 254 6.67 16.65 -12.25
C SER A 254 6.73 17.77 -13.29
N ARG A 255 7.93 17.93 -13.88
CA ARG A 255 8.16 18.86 -15.00
C ARG A 255 7.44 18.36 -16.24
N ASP A 256 6.95 19.29 -17.05
CA ASP A 256 6.26 18.95 -18.29
C ASP A 256 7.23 18.25 -19.27
N GLY A 257 6.74 17.19 -19.92
CA GLY A 257 7.53 16.34 -20.82
C GLY A 257 8.42 15.31 -20.10
N TRP A 258 8.20 15.06 -18.81
CA TRP A 258 8.91 14.03 -18.04
C TRP A 258 7.95 12.96 -17.53
N CYS A 259 8.38 11.70 -17.52
CA CYS A 259 7.62 10.65 -16.85
C CYS A 259 7.98 10.58 -15.36
N ALA A 260 7.06 10.05 -14.56
CA ALA A 260 7.26 9.82 -13.14
C ALA A 260 6.99 8.36 -12.76
N ILE A 261 7.59 7.92 -11.64
CA ILE A 261 7.33 6.62 -11.04
C ILE A 261 7.07 6.80 -9.55
N LYS A 262 6.03 6.16 -9.04
CA LYS A 262 5.76 6.08 -7.62
C LYS A 262 5.78 4.62 -7.17
N LEU A 263 6.47 4.34 -6.07
CA LEU A 263 6.45 3.03 -5.42
C LEU A 263 5.56 3.12 -4.17
N ARG A 264 4.50 2.33 -4.14
CA ARG A 264 3.63 2.15 -2.97
C ARG A 264 4.19 1.01 -2.12
N VAL A 265 4.35 1.28 -0.84
CA VAL A 265 4.81 0.34 0.19
C VAL A 265 3.99 0.56 1.47
N PRO A 266 3.96 -0.38 2.42
CA PRO A 266 3.34 -0.20 3.72
C PRO A 266 3.87 1.02 4.47
N ASN A 267 3.03 1.64 5.29
CA ASN A 267 3.42 2.80 6.10
C ASN A 267 4.65 2.50 6.98
N ARG A 268 5.48 3.52 7.23
CA ARG A 268 6.72 3.45 8.00
C ARG A 268 7.73 2.48 7.42
N THR A 269 7.94 2.52 6.11
CA THR A 269 8.90 1.64 5.44
C THR A 269 10.16 2.40 5.04
N LYS A 270 11.33 1.89 5.42
CA LYS A 270 12.61 2.28 4.83
C LYS A 270 12.99 1.31 3.72
N VAL A 271 13.14 1.82 2.50
CA VAL A 271 13.41 0.98 1.31
C VAL A 271 14.56 1.53 0.49
N ARG A 272 15.46 0.64 0.07
CA ARG A 272 16.52 0.90 -0.91
C ARG A 272 16.12 0.31 -2.25
N TRP A 273 15.92 1.14 -3.26
CA TRP A 273 15.35 0.68 -4.53
C TRP A 273 15.92 1.41 -5.75
N SER A 274 15.86 0.74 -6.90
CA SER A 274 16.18 1.28 -8.23
C SER A 274 15.10 0.93 -9.24
N VAL A 275 15.00 1.71 -10.30
CA VAL A 275 14.08 1.44 -11.40
C VAL A 275 14.83 1.53 -12.73
N THR A 276 14.50 0.62 -13.62
CA THR A 276 14.94 0.60 -15.01
C THR A 276 13.70 0.67 -15.90
N ILE A 277 13.59 1.71 -16.71
CA ILE A 277 12.62 1.81 -17.80
C ILE A 277 13.40 1.74 -19.10
N SER A 278 13.24 0.65 -19.84
CA SER A 278 13.98 0.41 -21.06
C SER A 278 15.51 0.55 -20.83
N ARG A 279 16.22 1.51 -21.44
CA ARG A 279 17.66 1.76 -21.18
C ARG A 279 17.93 2.78 -20.06
N GLN A 280 16.90 3.43 -19.54
CA GLN A 280 17.02 4.44 -18.51
C GLN A 280 17.01 3.78 -17.13
N GLN A 281 18.14 3.84 -16.41
CA GLN A 281 18.25 3.33 -15.05
C GLN A 281 18.48 4.47 -14.06
N LYS A 282 17.74 4.46 -12.94
CA LYS A 282 17.99 5.35 -11.80
C LYS A 282 18.01 4.58 -10.48
N GLY A 283 18.86 5.04 -9.57
CA GLY A 283 19.09 4.44 -8.25
C GLY A 283 20.39 3.62 -8.18
N PRO A 284 20.60 2.85 -7.10
CA PRO A 284 19.69 2.70 -5.96
C PRO A 284 19.63 3.96 -5.09
N ARG A 285 18.44 4.32 -4.62
CA ARG A 285 18.22 5.35 -3.59
C ARG A 285 17.58 4.74 -2.35
N VAL A 286 17.79 5.37 -1.20
CA VAL A 286 17.13 4.98 0.06
C VAL A 286 16.09 6.05 0.38
N ASP A 287 14.84 5.64 0.53
CA ASP A 287 13.76 6.50 0.95
C ASP A 287 13.05 5.93 2.17
N VAL A 288 12.39 6.80 2.92
CA VAL A 288 11.50 6.44 4.02
C VAL A 288 10.10 6.89 3.64
N PHE A 289 9.16 5.95 3.63
CA PHE A 289 7.75 6.22 3.42
C PHE A 289 7.05 6.31 4.77
N GLU A 290 6.42 7.44 5.02
CA GLU A 290 5.58 7.66 6.18
C GLU A 290 4.36 8.47 5.75
N GLU A 291 3.16 7.92 5.95
CA GLU A 291 1.90 8.48 5.47
C GLU A 291 1.59 9.85 6.10
N SER A 292 2.15 10.12 7.28
CA SER A 292 2.05 11.40 7.99
C SER A 292 2.73 12.55 7.23
N LEU A 293 3.72 12.24 6.38
CA LEU A 293 4.52 13.22 5.66
C LEU A 293 3.80 13.63 4.37
N TRP A 294 3.50 14.93 4.26
CA TRP A 294 2.68 15.47 3.17
C TRP A 294 3.27 15.23 1.77
N TRP A 295 4.60 15.14 1.65
CA TRP A 295 5.31 14.96 0.37
C TRP A 295 5.34 13.52 -0.13
N CYS A 296 5.04 12.53 0.71
CA CYS A 296 5.01 11.13 0.31
C CYS A 296 3.74 10.40 0.71
N ARG A 297 2.64 11.08 1.05
CA ARG A 297 1.36 10.53 1.55
C ARG A 297 0.83 9.28 0.83
N TYR A 298 1.13 9.11 -0.46
CA TYR A 298 0.61 8.00 -1.28
C TYR A 298 1.70 7.09 -1.87
N GLY A 299 2.97 7.30 -1.52
CA GLY A 299 4.09 6.46 -1.96
C GLY A 299 5.36 7.27 -2.20
N LEU A 300 6.42 6.56 -2.56
CA LEU A 300 7.75 7.10 -2.82
C LEU A 300 7.88 7.51 -4.27
N LEU A 301 7.96 8.82 -4.52
CA LEU A 301 7.88 9.39 -5.86
C LEU A 301 9.26 9.71 -6.45
N TRP A 302 9.44 9.38 -7.73
CA TRP A 302 10.44 9.95 -8.62
C TRP A 302 9.70 10.83 -9.65
N ALA A 303 9.57 12.12 -9.34
CA ALA A 303 8.80 13.05 -10.17
C ALA A 303 9.43 13.20 -11.57
N ASN A 304 10.73 13.42 -11.66
CA ASN A 304 11.42 13.65 -12.93
C ASN A 304 12.30 12.44 -13.28
N PHE A 305 11.68 11.29 -13.60
CA PHE A 305 12.42 10.05 -13.87
C PHE A 305 13.19 10.14 -15.18
N CYS A 306 12.55 10.24 -16.33
CA CYS A 306 13.24 10.54 -17.59
C CYS A 306 12.35 11.37 -18.54
N PRO A 307 12.94 12.05 -19.54
CA PRO A 307 12.17 12.75 -20.56
C PRO A 307 11.32 11.77 -21.37
N VAL A 308 10.09 12.15 -21.71
CA VAL A 308 9.18 11.36 -22.56
C VAL A 308 9.81 11.08 -23.94
N SER A 309 10.60 12.02 -24.46
CA SER A 309 11.36 11.82 -25.71
C SER A 309 12.33 10.64 -25.64
N ALA A 310 12.93 10.37 -24.47
CA ALA A 310 13.81 9.22 -24.30
C ALA A 310 13.02 7.91 -24.38
N LEU A 311 11.82 7.85 -23.78
CA LEU A 311 10.93 6.69 -23.87
C LEU A 311 10.52 6.39 -25.32
N LEU A 312 10.11 7.42 -26.07
CA LEU A 312 9.66 7.28 -27.46
C LEU A 312 10.79 6.92 -28.43
N SER A 313 12.01 7.43 -28.18
CA SER A 313 13.18 7.07 -29.00
C SER A 313 13.55 5.59 -28.92
N GLU A 314 13.10 4.90 -27.86
CA GLU A 314 13.38 3.48 -27.64
C GLU A 314 12.26 2.58 -28.19
N GLY A 315 11.01 3.04 -28.22
CA GLY A 315 9.89 2.32 -28.83
C GLY A 315 9.91 2.27 -30.36
N GLY A 316 10.65 3.17 -31.01
CA GLY A 316 10.66 3.31 -32.48
C GLY A 316 11.69 2.47 -33.25
N ASN A 317 12.57 1.71 -32.60
CA ASN A 317 13.70 1.03 -33.26
C ASN A 317 13.61 -0.50 -33.32
N ASN A 318 12.54 -1.11 -32.79
CA ASN A 318 12.32 -2.55 -32.94
C ASN A 318 11.30 -2.79 -34.05
N ASP A 319 11.80 -3.36 -35.14
CA ASP A 319 11.19 -3.51 -36.46
C ASP A 319 9.94 -4.40 -36.54
N ASP A 320 9.27 -4.74 -35.43
CA ASP A 320 7.96 -5.41 -35.51
C ASP A 320 7.16 -5.32 -34.19
N SER A 321 6.07 -4.54 -34.26
CA SER A 321 4.75 -4.77 -33.65
C SER A 321 4.45 -4.50 -32.16
N ASN A 322 5.40 -4.30 -31.25
CA ASN A 322 5.05 -4.09 -29.84
C ASN A 322 5.48 -2.71 -29.30
N ASP A 323 4.53 -1.76 -29.28
CA ASP A 323 4.59 -0.45 -28.57
C ASP A 323 4.49 -0.63 -27.05
N ASP A 324 5.20 -1.64 -26.53
CA ASP A 324 5.16 -2.10 -25.15
C ASP A 324 6.41 -1.62 -24.42
N LEU A 325 6.23 -0.96 -23.28
CA LEU A 325 7.32 -0.44 -22.46
C LEU A 325 7.59 -1.36 -21.27
N LEU A 326 8.81 -1.87 -21.14
CA LEU A 326 9.20 -2.71 -20.01
C LEU A 326 9.69 -1.86 -18.83
N VAL A 327 9.06 -2.01 -17.67
CA VAL A 327 9.43 -1.32 -16.42
C VAL A 327 9.88 -2.37 -15.40
N THR A 328 11.11 -2.25 -14.91
CA THR A 328 11.68 -3.14 -13.90
C THR A 328 12.00 -2.37 -12.64
N VAL A 329 11.51 -2.84 -11.50
CA VAL A 329 11.80 -2.28 -10.18
C VAL A 329 12.58 -3.30 -9.37
N GLU A 330 13.67 -2.83 -8.77
CA GLU A 330 14.51 -3.64 -7.88
C GLU A 330 14.48 -3.05 -6.48
N VAL A 331 14.01 -3.84 -5.53
CA VAL A 331 14.07 -3.57 -4.09
C VAL A 331 15.30 -4.30 -3.55
N HIS A 332 16.35 -3.54 -3.22
CA HIS A 332 17.61 -4.05 -2.71
C HIS A 332 17.52 -4.43 -1.24
N SER A 333 16.78 -3.65 -0.47
CA SER A 333 16.45 -3.93 0.92
C SER A 333 15.23 -3.14 1.35
N ALA A 334 14.44 -3.71 2.25
CA ALA A 334 13.27 -3.07 2.82
C ALA A 334 13.07 -3.50 4.27
N ARG A 335 12.67 -2.56 5.13
CA ARG A 335 12.27 -2.84 6.51
C ARG A 335 11.18 -1.88 6.96
N VAL A 336 10.24 -2.39 7.74
CA VAL A 336 9.29 -1.57 8.48
C VAL A 336 10.02 -0.98 9.69
N ILE A 337 9.88 0.32 9.89
CA ILE A 337 10.43 1.08 11.00
C ILE A 337 9.45 0.94 12.18
N GLU A 338 9.91 0.35 13.27
CA GLU A 338 9.16 0.32 14.52
C GLU A 338 9.33 1.66 15.26
N ASP A 339 8.38 2.03 16.13
CA ASP A 339 8.35 3.34 16.83
C ASP A 339 9.63 3.65 17.64
N GLY A 340 10.49 2.66 17.90
CA GLY A 340 11.77 2.83 18.59
C GLY A 340 12.97 3.17 17.70
N ASP A 341 12.88 3.01 16.38
CA ASP A 341 14.02 3.13 15.44
C ASP A 341 14.26 4.57 14.92
N ILE A 342 13.38 5.52 15.28
CA ILE A 342 13.37 6.88 14.72
C ILE A 342 14.43 7.80 15.38
N SER A 343 14.94 7.45 16.57
CA SER A 343 15.89 8.29 17.31
C SER A 343 17.26 8.47 16.65
N ASP A 344 17.63 7.59 15.72
CA ASP A 344 19.00 7.52 15.20
C ASP A 344 19.15 8.12 13.78
N ALA A 345 18.07 8.65 13.19
CA ALA A 345 18.07 9.18 11.82
C ALA A 345 18.19 10.72 11.72
N GLU A 346 18.19 11.43 12.85
CA GLU A 346 18.34 12.90 12.91
C GLU A 346 19.76 13.39 13.25
N SER A 347 20.74 12.48 13.28
CA SER A 347 22.18 12.78 13.40
C SER A 347 22.93 12.39 12.14
#